data_AF-A0A1A9G0N0-F1
#
_entry.id   AF-A0A1A9G0N0-F1
#
_cell.length_a   1.000
_cell.length_b   1.000
_cell.length_c   1.000
_cell.angle_alpha   90.00
_cell.angle_beta   90.00
_cell.angle_gamma   90.00
#
_symmetry.space_group_name_H-M   'P 1'
#
loop_
_entity.id
_entity.type
_entity.pdbx_description
1 polymer ?
#
loop_
_entity_poly.entity_id
_entity_poly.type
_entity_poly.pdbx_seq_one_letter_code
_entity_poly.pdbx_strand_id
1 'polypeptide(L)'
;MNPKPAKSALPPHTTEENLAYTRQMLGELRTVVKNEGADMLGYLIEMAYVEAGDILTGLRPLSVRGHRDPAIGMPLKPAGKVKF
;
A
#
# COMPACT_ATOMS: atom_id res chain seq x y z
N MET A 1 11.60 20.64 19.96
CA MET A 1 12.27 19.33 19.85
C MET A 1 11.45 18.50 18.88
N ASN A 2 12.01 18.12 17.73
CA ASN A 2 11.32 17.25 16.78
C ASN A 2 11.91 15.84 16.92
N PRO A 3 11.11 14.81 17.25
CA PRO A 3 11.63 13.46 17.23
C PRO A 3 11.84 13.05 15.77
N LYS A 4 13.11 12.88 15.40
CA LYS A 4 13.52 12.23 14.15
C LYS A 4 12.98 10.80 14.18
N PRO A 5 12.29 10.31 13.13
CA PRO A 5 11.79 8.94 13.14
C PRO A 5 12.98 7.99 13.27
N ALA A 6 12.94 7.14 14.29
CA ALA A 6 13.95 6.12 14.54
C ALA A 6 13.99 5.19 13.33
N LYS A 7 15.11 5.20 12.60
CA LYS A 7 15.39 4.17 11.60
C LYS A 7 15.30 2.82 12.31
N SER A 8 14.49 1.91 11.78
CA SER A 8 14.36 0.53 12.24
C SER A 8 15.74 -0.07 12.49
N ALA A 9 15.94 -0.69 13.65
CA ALA A 9 17.21 -1.28 14.11
C ALA A 9 17.57 -2.60 13.41
N LEU A 10 16.81 -3.00 12.38
CA LEU A 10 17.06 -4.19 11.58
C LEU A 10 18.05 -3.86 10.45
N PRO A 11 18.93 -4.81 10.06
CA PRO A 11 19.81 -4.63 8.91
C PRO A 11 18.99 -4.25 7.66
N PRO A 12 19.55 -3.46 6.73
CA PRO A 12 18.82 -3.04 5.54
C PRO A 12 18.53 -4.26 4.66
N HIS A 13 17.32 -4.80 4.78
CA HIS A 13 16.79 -5.81 3.89
C HIS A 13 16.43 -5.22 2.54
N THR A 14 16.59 -5.99 1.47
CA THR A 14 16.10 -5.57 0.16
C THR A 14 14.58 -5.45 0.19
N THR A 15 14.01 -4.65 -0.71
CA THR A 15 12.54 -4.55 -0.81
C THR A 15 11.90 -5.92 -1.08
N GLU A 16 12.57 -6.76 -1.88
CA GLU A 16 12.15 -8.12 -2.17
C GLU A 16 12.14 -9.01 -0.91
N GLU A 17 13.21 -8.97 -0.11
CA GLU A 17 13.29 -9.70 1.16
C GLU A 17 12.19 -9.29 2.13
N ASN A 18 11.97 -7.97 2.28
CA ASN A 18 10.91 -7.46 3.14
C ASN A 18 9.52 -7.91 2.68
N LEU A 19 9.30 -7.97 1.36
CA LEU A 19 8.03 -8.37 0.78
C LEU A 19 7.82 -9.89 0.86
N ALA A 20 8.86 -10.69 0.66
CA ALA A 20 8.84 -12.14 0.88
C ALA A 20 8.54 -12.48 2.34
N TYR A 21 9.20 -11.78 3.28
CA TYR A 21 8.90 -11.89 4.71
C TYR A 21 7.46 -11.49 5.04
N THR A 22 6.98 -10.38 4.48
CA THR A 22 5.57 -9.95 4.63
C THR A 22 4.60 -11.02 4.14
N ARG A 23 4.87 -11.61 2.98
CA ARG A 23 4.04 -12.68 2.42
C ARG A 23 4.02 -13.93 3.32
N GLN A 24 5.15 -14.29 3.92
CA GLN A 24 5.21 -15.38 4.89
C GLN A 24 4.32 -15.09 6.10
N MET A 25 4.46 -13.91 6.72
CA MET A 25 3.64 -13.52 7.88
C MET A 25 2.14 -13.53 7.56
N LEU A 26 1.74 -13.09 6.37
CA LEU A 26 0.35 -13.13 5.93
C LEU A 26 -0.20 -14.56 5.87
N GLY A 27 0.61 -15.53 5.42
CA GLY A 27 0.22 -16.95 5.42
C GLY A 27 0.03 -17.52 6.83
N GLU A 28 0.89 -17.13 7.77
CA GLU A 28 0.76 -17.50 9.18
C GLU A 28 -0.51 -16.89 9.80
N LEU A 29 -0.73 -15.58 9.62
CA LEU A 29 -1.90 -14.88 10.13
C LEU A 29 -3.20 -15.46 9.59
N ARG A 30 -3.28 -15.80 8.30
CA ARG A 30 -4.45 -16.43 7.69
C ARG A 30 -4.91 -17.66 8.49
N THR A 31 -3.97 -18.47 8.95
CA THR A 31 -4.25 -19.68 9.73
C THR A 31 -4.86 -19.32 11.09
N VAL A 32 -4.32 -18.30 11.77
CA VAL A 32 -4.85 -17.79 13.04
C VAL A 32 -6.29 -17.29 12.85
N VAL A 33 -6.51 -16.43 11.86
CA VAL A 33 -7.82 -15.77 11.66
C VAL A 33 -8.90 -16.76 11.25
N LYS A 34 -8.53 -17.80 10.48
CA LYS A 34 -9.44 -18.89 10.11
C LYS A 34 -9.90 -19.69 11.34
N ASN A 35 -9.02 -19.91 12.31
CA ASN A 35 -9.38 -20.62 13.53
C ASN A 35 -10.33 -19.81 14.43
N GLU A 36 -10.27 -18.48 14.35
CA GLU A 36 -11.14 -17.56 15.09
C GLU A 36 -12.48 -17.26 14.37
N GLY A 37 -12.70 -17.81 13.16
CA GLY A 37 -13.93 -17.57 12.38
C GLY A 37 -14.12 -16.12 11.90
N ALA A 38 -13.04 -15.34 11.82
CA ALA A 38 -13.10 -13.94 11.42
C ALA A 38 -13.01 -13.78 9.89
N ASP A 39 -14.09 -14.16 9.19
CA ASP A 39 -14.12 -14.32 7.72
C ASP A 39 -13.68 -13.08 6.93
N MET A 40 -14.20 -11.90 7.29
CA MET A 40 -13.84 -10.66 6.60
C MET A 40 -12.36 -10.29 6.77
N LEU A 41 -11.79 -10.55 7.95
CA LEU A 41 -10.37 -10.32 8.19
C LEU A 41 -9.51 -11.35 7.45
N GLY A 42 -9.94 -12.62 7.43
CA GLY A 42 -9.29 -13.68 6.65
C GLY A 42 -9.26 -13.36 5.16
N TYR A 43 -10.35 -12.82 4.62
CA TYR A 43 -10.41 -12.35 3.24
C TYR A 43 -9.38 -11.25 2.95
N LEU A 44 -9.29 -10.22 3.81
CA LEU A 44 -8.32 -9.12 3.61
C LEU A 44 -6.87 -9.62 3.65
N ILE A 45 -6.58 -10.57 4.55
CA ILE A 45 -5.25 -11.18 4.65
C ILE A 45 -4.94 -12.02 3.41
N GLU A 46 -5.91 -12.79 2.91
CA GLU A 46 -5.75 -13.57 1.68
C GLU A 46 -5.46 -12.68 0.49
N MET A 47 -6.21 -11.58 0.33
CA MET A 47 -6.01 -10.64 -0.77
C MET A 47 -4.63 -9.96 -0.67
N ALA A 48 -4.19 -9.60 0.54
CA ALA A 48 -2.85 -9.07 0.75
C ALA A 48 -1.75 -10.10 0.44
N TYR A 49 -1.96 -11.38 0.77
CA TYR A 49 -1.02 -12.47 0.46
C TYR A 49 -0.84 -12.64 -1.05
N VAL A 50 -1.94 -12.61 -1.81
CA VAL A 50 -1.91 -12.68 -3.29
C VAL A 50 -1.20 -11.46 -3.87
N GLU A 51 -1.56 -10.25 -3.42
CA GLU A 51 -0.92 -9.01 -3.90
C GLU A 51 0.59 -9.00 -3.65
N ALA A 52 1.05 -9.44 -2.48
CA ALA A 52 2.48 -9.56 -2.19
C ALA A 52 3.19 -10.52 -3.15
N GLY A 53 2.51 -11.60 -3.57
CA GLY A 53 3.03 -12.53 -4.58
C GLY A 53 3.07 -11.94 -5.99
N ASP A 54 2.02 -11.22 -6.39
CA ASP A 54 1.98 -10.51 -7.67
C ASP A 54 3.09 -9.47 -7.76
N ILE A 55 3.37 -8.75 -6.67
CA ILE A 55 4.45 -7.76 -6.62
C ILE A 55 5.83 -8.44 -6.69
N LEU A 56 6.06 -9.54 -5.94
CA LEU A 56 7.32 -10.29 -5.98
C LEU A 56 7.63 -10.87 -7.37
N THR A 57 6.60 -11.30 -8.08
CA THR A 57 6.73 -11.85 -9.44
C THR A 57 6.77 -10.77 -10.53
N GLY A 58 6.65 -9.49 -10.16
CA GLY A 58 6.64 -8.37 -11.09
C GLY A 58 5.33 -8.21 -11.87
N LEU A 59 4.28 -8.95 -11.53
CA LEU A 59 2.95 -8.81 -12.13
C LEU A 59 2.26 -7.50 -11.74
N ARG A 60 2.64 -6.91 -10.58
CA ARG A 60 2.15 -5.61 -10.13
C ARG A 60 3.28 -4.71 -9.64
N PRO A 61 3.18 -3.38 -9.87
CA PRO A 61 4.13 -2.43 -9.30
C PRO A 61 3.89 -2.25 -7.79
N LEU A 62 4.96 -2.06 -7.03
CA LEU A 62 4.92 -1.69 -5.60
C LEU A 62 4.10 -0.42 -5.29
N SER A 63 3.89 0.46 -6.28
CA SER A 63 3.09 1.66 -6.12
C SER A 63 2.16 1.90 -7.31
N VAL A 64 0.87 2.07 -7.00
CA VAL A 64 -0.16 2.52 -7.96
C VAL A 64 0.06 4.00 -8.37
N ARG A 65 0.98 4.74 -7.73
CA ARG A 65 1.25 6.17 -8.04
C ARG A 65 1.75 6.45 -9.45
N GLY A 66 2.09 5.43 -10.24
CA GLY A 66 2.42 5.60 -11.66
C GLY A 66 1.25 6.03 -12.54
N HIS A 67 0.00 5.87 -12.07
CA HIS A 67 -1.21 6.22 -12.81
C HIS A 67 -2.15 7.08 -11.96
N ARG A 68 -1.63 8.19 -11.42
CA ARG A 68 -2.53 9.32 -11.12
C ARG A 68 -2.77 10.01 -12.45
N ASP A 69 -3.99 9.92 -12.97
CA ASP A 69 -4.44 10.93 -13.94
C ASP A 69 -4.13 12.29 -13.32
N PRO A 70 -3.38 13.18 -14.00
CA PRO A 70 -3.22 14.53 -13.51
C PRO A 70 -4.63 15.07 -13.39
N ALA A 71 -5.04 15.37 -12.14
CA ALA A 71 -6.31 16.01 -11.87
C ALA A 71 -6.46 17.13 -12.90
N ILE A 72 -7.55 17.08 -13.66
CA ILE A 72 -7.93 18.02 -14.71
C ILE A 72 -7.87 19.41 -14.10
N GLY A 73 -6.68 20.00 -14.12
CA GLY A 73 -6.37 21.33 -13.65
C GLY A 73 -6.81 22.27 -14.74
N MET A 74 -8.12 22.30 -15.00
CA MET A 74 -8.70 23.33 -15.84
C MET A 74 -8.51 24.64 -15.07
N PRO A 75 -7.72 25.60 -15.57
CA PRO A 75 -7.56 26.86 -14.86
C PRO A 75 -8.92 27.57 -14.84
N LEU A 76 -9.50 27.72 -13.65
CA LEU A 76 -10.69 28.52 -13.44
C LEU A 76 -10.34 29.97 -13.80
N LYS A 77 -10.85 30.46 -14.93
CA LYS A 77 -10.70 31.86 -15.32
C LYS A 77 -11.31 32.76 -14.24
N PRO A 78 -10.64 33.83 -13.80
CA PRO A 78 -11.20 34.74 -12.81
C PRO A 78 -12.39 35.49 -13.40
N ALA A 79 -13.50 35.54 -12.66
CA ALA A 79 -14.72 36.22 -13.05
C ALA A 79 -14.45 37.72 -13.30
N GLY A 80 -14.71 38.17 -14.52
CA GLY A 80 -14.60 39.57 -14.91
C GLY A 80 -15.53 40.44 -14.07
N LYS A 81 -15.02 41.57 -13.59
CA LYS A 81 -15.78 42.53 -12.78
C LYS A 81 -16.99 43.04 -13.57
N VAL A 82 -18.19 42.74 -13.10
CA VAL A 82 -19.41 43.41 -13.54
C VAL A 82 -19.38 44.83 -12.96
N LYS A 83 -19.31 45.83 -13.83
CA LYS A 83 -19.48 47.24 -13.44
C LYS A 83 -20.98 47.53 -13.33
N PHE A 84 -21.37 48.17 -12.22
CA PHE A 84 -22.66 48.81 -12.04
C PHE A 84 -22.68 50.18 -12.70
#